data_AF-A0AAE3FFX2-F1
#
_entry.id   AF-A0AAE3FFX2-F1
#
_cell.length_a   1.000
_cell.length_b   1.000
_cell.length_c   1.000
_cell.angle_alpha   90.00
_cell.angle_beta   90.00
_cell.angle_gamma   90.00
#
_symmetry.space_group_name_H-M   'P 1'
#
loop_
_entity.id
_entity.type
_entity.pdbx_description
1 polymer ?
#
loop_
_entity_poly.entity_id
_entity_poly.type
_entity_poly.pdbx_seq_one_letter_code
_entity_poly.pdbx_strand_id
1 'polypeptide(L)' 'MARYVCRCGSILSDSVTPEISYRVYSDHEWLDIVNDKTVTEGIMIPDSDLCAWVCRKCGRVYLWDNTRPSSRPLKVYIPE' A
#
# COMPACT_ATOMS: atom_id res chain seq x y z
N MET A 1 -14.98 -1.88 -0.06
CA MET A 1 -14.58 -1.12 -1.25
C MET A 1 -14.11 0.24 -0.79
N ALA A 2 -12.80 0.46 -0.74
CA ALA A 2 -12.27 1.75 -0.33
C ALA A 2 -12.14 2.65 -1.58
N ARG A 3 -12.49 3.93 -1.40
CA ARG A 3 -12.38 4.94 -2.45
C ARG A 3 -11.77 6.19 -1.86
N TYR A 4 -10.77 6.74 -2.54
CA TYR A 4 -10.10 7.96 -2.13
C TYR A 4 -9.94 8.90 -3.32
N VAL A 5 -10.15 10.20 -3.11
CA VAL A 5 -9.96 11.21 -4.16
C VAL A 5 -8.58 11.82 -4.01
N CYS A 6 -7.72 11.58 -5.00
CA CYS A 6 -6.41 12.21 -5.06
C CYS A 6 -6.57 13.73 -5.24
N ARG A 7 -5.60 14.51 -4.76
CA ARG A 7 -5.58 15.97 -4.90
C ARG A 7 -5.62 16.47 -6.36
N CYS A 8 -5.21 15.65 -7.34
CA CYS A 8 -5.33 15.96 -8.76
C CYS A 8 -6.74 15.70 -9.35
N GLY A 9 -7.70 15.27 -8.52
CA GLY A 9 -9.07 14.93 -8.93
C GLY A 9 -9.27 13.48 -9.37
N SER A 10 -8.21 12.67 -9.45
CA SER A 10 -8.34 11.25 -9.82
C SER A 10 -8.89 10.42 -8.69
N ILE A 11 -9.78 9.49 -9.00
CA ILE A 11 -10.33 8.53 -8.05
C ILE A 11 -9.37 7.34 -7.94
N LEU A 12 -8.98 7.01 -6.72
CA LEU A 12 -8.25 5.80 -6.37
C LEU A 12 -9.24 4.81 -5.76
N SER A 13 -9.28 3.60 -6.30
CA SER A 13 -10.07 2.50 -5.74
C SER A 13 -9.40 1.17 -5.99
N ASP A 14 -9.22 0.42 -4.91
CA ASP A 14 -8.72 -0.96 -4.89
C ASP A 14 -9.61 -1.92 -5.69
N SER A 15 -10.93 -1.70 -5.68
CA SER A 15 -11.91 -2.54 -6.38
C SER A 15 -11.96 -2.32 -7.90
N VAL A 16 -11.55 -1.14 -8.37
CA VAL A 16 -11.60 -0.78 -9.80
C VAL A 16 -10.22 -0.91 -10.45
N THR A 17 -9.15 -0.71 -9.68
CA THR A 17 -7.77 -0.81 -10.19
C THR A 17 -6.88 -1.38 -9.09
N PRO A 18 -6.80 -2.72 -8.94
CA PRO A 18 -5.99 -3.35 -7.90
C PRO A 18 -4.49 -2.97 -8.02
N GLU A 19 -4.03 -2.62 -9.22
CA GLU A 19 -2.65 -2.21 -9.51
C GLU A 19 -2.22 -0.89 -8.84
N ILE A 20 -3.08 -0.20 -8.10
CA ILE A 20 -2.70 1.00 -7.34
C ILE A 20 -2.25 0.68 -5.91
N SER A 21 -2.57 -0.52 -5.40
CA SER A 21 -2.39 -0.91 -4.00
C SER A 21 -1.16 -1.78 -3.84
N TYR A 22 -0.27 -1.40 -2.92
CA TYR A 22 0.99 -2.07 -2.65
C TYR A 22 1.09 -2.41 -1.16
N ARG A 23 1.52 -3.65 -0.86
CA ARG A 23 1.97 -4.02 0.49
C ARG A 23 3.32 -3.36 0.75
N VAL A 24 3.48 -2.68 1.88
CA VAL A 24 4.71 -1.94 2.20
C VAL A 24 5.39 -2.59 3.40
N TYR A 25 6.61 -3.07 3.22
CA TYR A 25 7.41 -3.60 4.32
C TYR A 25 8.59 -2.66 4.52
N SER A 26 8.96 -2.44 5.78
CA SER A 26 10.29 -1.95 6.12
C SER A 26 11.35 -2.97 5.72
N ASP A 27 12.59 -2.52 5.60
CA ASP A 27 13.71 -3.43 5.30
C ASP A 27 13.84 -4.55 6.33
N HIS A 28 13.54 -4.28 7.60
CA HIS A 28 13.57 -5.29 8.65
C HIS A 28 12.49 -6.35 8.45
N GLU A 29 11.22 -5.93 8.28
CA GLU A 29 10.11 -6.87 8.05
C GLU A 29 10.35 -7.71 6.79
N TRP A 30 10.87 -7.08 5.73
CA TRP A 30 11.22 -7.80 4.50
C TRP A 30 12.32 -8.83 4.73
N LEU A 31 13.38 -8.46 5.46
CA LEU A 31 14.47 -9.38 5.82
C LEU A 31 13.98 -10.56 6.65
N ASP A 32 13.06 -10.33 7.59
CA ASP A 32 12.47 -11.42 8.39
C ASP A 32 11.68 -12.38 7.50
N ILE A 33 10.86 -11.85 6.57
CA ILE A 33 10.08 -12.66 5.64
C ILE A 33 10.98 -13.52 4.74
N VAL A 34 12.05 -12.96 4.17
CA VAL A 34 12.93 -13.71 3.25
C VAL A 34 13.85 -14.70 3.98
N ASN A 35 14.11 -14.50 5.26
CA ASN A 35 14.90 -15.42 6.08
C ASN A 35 14.05 -16.55 6.69
N ASP A 36 12.73 -16.41 6.69
CA ASP A 36 11.82 -17.46 7.14
C ASP A 36 11.74 -18.60 6.11
N LYS A 37 12.30 -19.75 6.48
CA LYS A 37 12.33 -20.95 5.63
C LYS A 37 10.95 -21.57 5.39
N THR A 38 9.93 -21.14 6.12
CA THR A 38 8.54 -21.62 5.92
C THR A 38 7.82 -20.86 4.81
N VAL A 39 8.30 -19.67 4.43
CA VAL A 39 7.74 -18.87 3.32
C VAL A 39 8.35 -19.37 2.00
N THR A 40 7.75 -20.41 1.43
CA THR A 40 8.23 -21.02 0.16
C THR A 40 7.52 -20.48 -1.08
N GLU A 41 6.38 -19.83 -0.89
CA GLU A 41 5.52 -19.34 -1.97
C GLU A 41 5.04 -17.92 -1.69
N GLY A 42 4.78 -17.14 -2.75
CA GLY A 42 4.34 -15.75 -2.60
C GLY A 42 3.04 -15.56 -1.82
N ILE A 43 2.15 -16.57 -1.81
CA ILE A 43 0.90 -16.53 -1.03
C ILE A 43 1.15 -16.61 0.49
N MET A 44 2.30 -17.12 0.91
CA MET A 44 2.69 -17.25 2.32
C MET A 44 3.29 -15.94 2.87
N ILE A 45 3.54 -14.95 2.00
CA ILE A 45 4.01 -13.64 2.44
C ILE A 45 2.90 -13.00 3.29
N PRO A 46 3.17 -12.67 4.56
CA PRO A 46 2.17 -12.13 5.47
C PRO A 46 1.62 -10.81 4.95
N ASP A 47 0.37 -10.50 5.25
CA ASP A 47 -0.16 -9.17 4.95
C ASP A 47 0.65 -8.10 5.68
N SER A 48 0.87 -6.97 5.00
CA SER A 48 1.56 -5.83 5.60
C SER A 48 0.60 -5.00 6.44
N ASP A 49 1.09 -4.49 7.57
CA ASP A 49 0.43 -3.47 8.39
C ASP A 49 0.27 -2.13 7.64
N LEU A 50 1.02 -1.92 6.57
CA LEU A 50 0.99 -0.70 5.76
C LEU A 50 0.60 -0.99 4.30
N CYS A 51 -0.20 -0.08 3.76
CA CYS A 51 -0.59 -0.11 2.35
C CYS A 51 -0.28 1.22 1.67
N ALA A 52 0.38 1.18 0.52
CA ALA A 52 0.61 2.36 -0.31
C ALA A 52 -0.33 2.37 -1.52
N TRP A 53 -1.02 3.48 -1.71
CA TRP A 53 -1.84 3.75 -2.89
C TRP A 53 -1.17 4.77 -3.79
N VAL A 54 -0.85 4.39 -5.02
CA VAL A 54 -0.15 5.25 -5.98
C VAL A 54 -1.12 5.83 -7.00
N CYS A 55 -1.16 7.17 -7.08
CA CYS A 55 -1.94 7.84 -8.11
C CYS A 55 -1.20 7.81 -9.45
N ARG A 56 -1.66 6.99 -10.39
CA ARG A 56 -1.07 6.86 -11.73
C ARG A 56 -1.09 8.14 -12.57
N LYS A 57 -1.94 9.13 -12.26
CA LYS A 57 -1.98 10.40 -13.00
C LYS A 57 -0.96 11.44 -12.55
N CYS A 58 -0.64 11.49 -11.26
CA CYS A 58 0.19 12.56 -10.70
C CYS A 58 1.29 12.06 -9.77
N GLY A 59 1.53 10.75 -9.73
CA GLY A 59 2.58 10.06 -8.98
C GLY A 59 2.47 10.12 -7.45
N ARG A 60 1.52 10.85 -6.86
CA ARG A 60 1.36 10.92 -5.40
C ARG A 60 1.15 9.54 -4.78
N VAL A 61 1.83 9.29 -3.68
CA VAL A 61 1.69 8.05 -2.90
C VAL A 61 1.01 8.37 -1.58
N TYR A 62 -0.07 7.64 -1.29
CA TYR A 62 -0.82 7.74 -0.05
C TYR A 62 -0.55 6.49 0.78
N LEU A 63 0.07 6.67 1.95
CA LEU A 63 0.37 5.58 2.87
C LEU A 63 -0.76 5.42 3.89
N TRP A 64 -1.22 4.20 4.09
CA TRP A 64 -2.35 3.84 4.94
C TRP A 64 -1.92 2.81 5.99
N ASP A 65 -2.59 2.86 7.14
CA ASP A 65 -2.53 1.83 8.19
C ASP A 65 -3.60 0.78 7.89
N ASN A 66 -3.20 -0.47 7.65
CA ASN A 66 -4.13 -1.58 7.48
C ASN A 66 -4.64 -2.13 8.82
N THR A 67 -3.92 -1.89 9.91
CA THR A 67 -4.32 -2.35 11.25
C THR A 67 -5.41 -1.49 11.86
N ARG A 68 -5.52 -0.23 11.41
CA ARG A 68 -6.49 0.76 11.92
C ARG A 68 -7.21 1.47 10.77
N PRO A 69 -8.52 1.19 10.57
CA PRO A 69 -9.30 1.87 9.54
C PRO A 69 -9.29 3.39 9.76
N SER A 70 -8.86 4.14 8.76
CA SER A 70 -8.82 5.60 8.78
C SER A 70 -9.37 6.17 7.48
N SER A 71 -10.08 7.30 7.57
CA SER A 71 -10.52 8.07 6.40
C SER A 71 -9.41 8.96 5.82
N ARG A 72 -8.26 9.06 6.50
CA ARG A 72 -7.12 9.88 6.11
C ARG A 72 -5.84 9.04 6.03
N PRO A 73 -5.00 9.25 5.01
CA PRO A 73 -3.72 8.59 4.91
C PRO A 73 -2.81 9.00 6.07
N LEU A 74 -2.00 8.06 6.56
CA LEU A 74 -0.94 8.34 7.54
C LEU A 74 0.05 9.37 7.01
N LYS A 75 0.41 9.24 5.73
CA LYS A 75 1.37 10.12 5.07
C LYS A 75 1.10 10.23 3.57
N VAL A 76 1.50 11.36 2.99
CA VAL A 76 1.40 11.61 1.55
C VAL A 76 2.78 12.00 1.03
N TYR A 77 3.26 11.25 0.04
CA TYR A 77 4.50 11.54 -0.67
C TYR A 77 4.16 12.16 -2.02
N ILE A 78 4.86 13.24 -2.35
CA ILE A 78 4.67 14.01 -3.59
C ILE A 78 5.87 13.67 -4.48
N PRO A 79 5.66 13.23 -5.74
CA PRO A 79 6.77 13.03 -6.66
C PRO A 79 7.43 14.38 -6.98
N GLU A 80 8.75 14.35 -7.18
CA GLU A 80 9.55 15.50 -7.61
C GLU A 80 9.15 15.98 -9.02
#